data_AF-K1T8D0-F1
#
_entry.id   AF-K1T8D0-F1
#
_cell.length_a   1.000
_cell.length_b   1.000
_cell.length_c   1.000
_cell.angle_alpha   90.00
_cell.angle_beta   90.00
_cell.angle_gamma   90.00
#
_symmetry.space_group_name_H-M   'P 1'
#
loop_
_entity.id
_entity.type
_entity.pdbx_description
1 polymer ?
#
loop_
_entity_poly.entity_id
_entity_poly.type
_entity_poly.pdbx_seq_one_letter_code
_entity_poly.pdbx_strand_id
1 'polypeptide(L)'
;MKNKNGNFSTEVSYVRRREIEELEDGLDGLRSFDEKMFYVDILICVTGNSKKELELNIERIMTAANSHTIKVVEHQYRQMDALKTVLPTAARFVNTMRPMFTTSLSGFVPFNTEEINDPRGFFYGVNQVSKNEIRINRKKLKNGNGFYFGVSGGGKSQAAKMEMGQVVAYTDDDLIVVDPMGEYE
;
A
#
# COMPACT_ATOMS: atom_id res chain seq x y z
N MET A 1 28.05 24.92 34.78
CA MET A 1 28.27 26.12 35.64
C MET A 1 26.96 26.43 36.37
N LYS A 2 26.98 26.56 37.71
CA LYS A 2 25.79 26.91 38.53
C LYS A 2 25.52 28.42 38.46
N ASN A 3 24.26 28.84 38.41
CA ASN A 3 23.91 30.25 38.66
C ASN A 3 23.78 30.52 40.19
N LYS A 4 23.73 31.80 40.57
CA LYS A 4 23.75 32.29 41.97
C LYS A 4 22.62 31.76 42.88
N ASN A 5 21.59 31.08 42.37
CA ASN A 5 20.49 30.51 43.16
C ASN A 5 20.62 28.99 43.41
N GLY A 6 21.77 28.38 43.14
CA GLY A 6 22.04 26.98 43.51
C GLY A 6 21.32 25.92 42.66
N ASN A 7 20.44 26.33 41.73
CA ASN A 7 19.78 25.41 40.81
C ASN A 7 20.77 24.93 39.74
N PHE A 8 20.83 23.61 39.59
CA PHE A 8 21.40 23.00 38.39
C PHE A 8 20.43 23.32 37.24
N SER A 9 20.86 24.18 36.32
CA SER A 9 20.28 24.18 34.97
C SER A 9 20.61 22.82 34.37
N THR A 10 19.72 21.85 34.56
CA THR A 10 19.76 20.62 33.79
C THR A 10 19.34 21.03 32.40
N GLU A 11 20.32 21.28 31.53
CA GLU A 11 20.04 21.32 30.10
C GLU A 11 19.27 20.05 29.78
N VAL A 12 18.09 20.22 29.18
CA VAL A 12 17.24 19.11 28.77
C VAL A 12 18.08 18.22 27.86
N SER A 13 18.25 16.95 28.25
CA SER A 13 19.01 15.96 27.50
C SER A 13 18.64 16.02 26.02
N TYR A 14 19.62 15.87 25.13
CA TYR A 14 19.41 15.90 23.68
C TYR A 14 18.24 15.01 23.24
N VAL A 15 18.10 13.82 23.85
CA VAL A 15 16.99 12.89 23.60
C VAL A 15 15.64 13.54 23.90
N ARG A 16 15.51 14.21 25.06
CA ARG A 16 14.25 14.88 25.44
C ARG A 16 13.96 16.11 24.56
N ARG A 17 14.99 16.85 24.13
CA ARG A 17 14.78 17.99 23.21
C ARG A 17 14.22 17.51 21.88
N ARG A 18 14.77 16.43 21.34
CA ARG A 18 14.27 15.79 20.13
C ARG A 18 12.85 15.23 20.30
N GLU A 19 12.53 14.61 21.44
CA GLU A 19 11.16 14.17 21.74
C GLU A 19 10.18 15.35 21.78
N ILE A 20 10.57 16.49 22.33
CA ILE A 20 9.73 17.69 22.35
C ILE A 20 9.52 18.23 20.93
N GLU A 21 10.57 18.30 20.12
CA GLU A 21 10.51 18.76 18.74
C GLU A 21 9.61 17.85 17.88
N GLU A 22 9.74 16.53 18.01
CA GLU A 22 8.85 15.56 17.34
C GLU A 22 7.38 15.69 17.79
N LEU A 23 7.13 16.07 19.06
CA LEU A 23 5.77 16.33 19.57
C LEU A 23 5.21 17.66 19.05
N GLU A 24 6.04 18.70 18.95
CA GLU A 24 5.66 20.00 18.39
C GLU A 24 5.33 19.88 16.89
N ASP A 25 6.16 19.17 16.12
CA ASP A 25 5.88 18.83 14.72
C ASP A 25 4.57 18.06 14.56
N GLY A 26 4.30 17.09 15.45
CA GLY A 26 3.04 16.35 15.46
C GLY A 26 1.82 17.22 15.78
N LEU A 27 1.97 18.18 16.69
CA LEU A 27 0.92 19.15 17.04
C LEU A 27 0.64 20.13 15.90
N ASP A 28 1.70 20.60 15.22
CA ASP A 28 1.59 21.47 14.06
C ASP A 28 1.01 20.72 12.86
N GLY A 29 1.35 19.43 12.71
CA GLY A 29 0.70 18.48 11.79
C GLY A 29 -0.82 18.46 11.95
N LEU A 30 -1.27 18.24 13.18
CA LEU A 30 -2.69 18.15 13.55
C LEU A 30 -3.43 19.49 13.36
N ARG A 31 -2.76 20.63 13.56
CA ARG A 31 -3.36 21.97 13.42
C ARG A 31 -3.35 22.49 11.98
N SER A 32 -2.31 22.18 11.21
CA SER A 32 -2.04 22.83 9.92
C SER A 32 -2.49 22.00 8.72
N PHE A 33 -2.54 20.67 8.83
CA PHE A 33 -2.81 19.76 7.70
C PHE A 33 -4.19 19.08 7.74
N ASP A 34 -5.10 19.51 8.62
CA ASP A 34 -6.42 18.87 8.84
C ASP A 34 -6.31 17.35 9.13
N GLU A 35 -5.21 16.94 9.77
CA GLU A 35 -5.01 15.56 10.19
C GLU A 35 -5.81 15.24 11.45
N LYS A 36 -6.41 14.04 11.49
CA LYS A 36 -7.04 13.50 12.70
C LYS A 36 -6.13 12.45 13.35
N MET A 37 -6.11 12.45 14.68
CA MET A 37 -5.46 11.40 15.48
C MET A 37 -6.50 10.38 15.91
N PHE A 38 -6.21 9.10 15.68
CA PHE A 38 -7.05 7.97 16.06
C PHE A 38 -6.28 7.04 17.00
N TYR A 39 -6.99 6.42 17.95
CA TYR A 39 -6.48 5.25 18.64
C TYR A 39 -6.75 4.03 17.77
N VAL A 40 -5.69 3.36 17.35
CA VAL A 40 -5.76 2.23 16.41
C VAL A 40 -5.10 1.01 17.03
N ASP A 41 -5.69 -0.16 16.80
CA ASP A 41 -5.10 -1.48 17.04
C ASP A 41 -5.18 -2.27 15.74
N ILE A 42 -4.08 -2.90 15.35
CA ILE A 42 -3.95 -3.67 14.12
C ILE A 42 -3.59 -5.10 14.52
N LEU A 43 -4.54 -6.01 14.32
CA LEU A 43 -4.40 -7.42 14.66
C LEU A 43 -4.21 -8.25 13.39
N ILE A 44 -3.19 -9.10 13.39
CA ILE A 44 -2.90 -10.03 12.31
C ILE A 44 -3.28 -11.44 12.78
N CYS A 45 -4.33 -12.03 12.20
CA CYS A 45 -4.67 -13.42 12.45
C CYS A 45 -3.89 -14.32 11.49
N VAL A 46 -3.03 -15.16 12.05
CA VAL A 46 -2.22 -16.12 11.30
C VAL A 46 -2.83 -17.51 11.47
N THR A 47 -3.01 -18.22 10.36
CA THR A 47 -3.58 -19.57 10.33
C THR A 47 -2.58 -20.56 9.73
N GLY A 48 -2.72 -21.84 10.07
CA GLY A 48 -1.95 -22.95 9.50
C GLY A 48 -2.64 -24.28 9.78
N ASN A 49 -2.46 -25.27 8.90
CA ASN A 49 -3.08 -26.59 9.03
C ASN A 49 -2.34 -27.49 10.02
N SER A 50 -1.12 -27.10 10.40
CA SER A 50 -0.34 -27.74 11.46
C SER A 50 0.37 -26.70 12.31
N LYS A 51 0.77 -27.08 13.53
CA LYS A 51 1.57 -26.20 14.41
C LYS A 51 2.86 -25.72 13.74
N LYS A 52 3.55 -26.63 13.03
CA LYS A 52 4.79 -26.32 12.30
C LYS A 52 4.56 -25.30 11.16
N GLU A 53 3.44 -25.43 10.44
CA GLU A 53 3.07 -24.48 9.39
C GLU A 53 2.71 -23.11 9.98
N LEU A 54 1.98 -23.08 11.10
CA LEU A 54 1.64 -21.85 11.81
C LEU A 54 2.91 -21.10 12.27
N GLU A 55 3.86 -21.79 12.90
CA GLU A 55 5.13 -21.21 13.34
C GLU A 55 5.93 -20.62 12.17
N LEU A 56 5.99 -21.35 11.04
CA LEU A 56 6.66 -20.86 9.83
C LEU A 56 5.97 -19.61 9.25
N ASN A 57 4.63 -19.58 9.25
CA ASN A 57 3.87 -18.42 8.78
C ASN A 57 4.08 -17.20 9.67
N ILE A 58 4.13 -17.38 10.99
CA ILE A 58 4.45 -16.31 11.96
C ILE A 58 5.85 -15.76 11.68
N GLU A 59 6.85 -16.63 11.50
CA GLU A 59 8.23 -16.20 11.22
C GLU A 59 8.32 -15.40 9.92
N ARG A 60 7.65 -15.84 8.85
CA ARG A 60 7.59 -15.12 7.57
C ARG A 60 7.01 -13.72 7.73
N ILE A 61 5.91 -13.58 8.48
CA ILE A 61 5.27 -12.29 8.74
C ILE A 61 6.21 -11.38 9.54
N MET A 62 6.85 -11.90 10.58
CA MET A 62 7.78 -11.10 11.38
C MET A 62 9.00 -10.64 10.56
N THR A 63 9.56 -11.50 9.71
CA THR A 63 10.67 -11.13 8.82
C THR A 63 10.24 -10.05 7.83
N ALA A 64 9.07 -10.18 7.20
CA ALA A 64 8.54 -9.18 6.28
C ALA A 64 8.21 -7.84 6.96
N ALA A 65 7.72 -7.87 8.19
CA ALA A 65 7.46 -6.65 8.96
C ALA A 65 8.77 -5.95 9.35
N ASN A 66 9.76 -6.72 9.83
CA ASN A 66 11.08 -6.20 10.21
C ASN A 66 11.82 -5.56 9.04
N SER A 67 11.68 -6.08 7.81
CA SER A 67 12.29 -5.45 6.62
C SER A 67 11.72 -4.06 6.31
N HIS A 68 10.54 -3.74 6.84
CA HIS A 68 9.88 -2.43 6.71
C HIS A 68 9.91 -1.63 8.03
N THR A 69 10.76 -2.01 8.99
CA THR A 69 10.85 -1.35 10.32
C THR A 69 9.54 -1.42 11.11
N ILE A 70 8.67 -2.38 10.79
CA ILE A 70 7.41 -2.62 11.52
C ILE A 70 7.66 -3.67 12.60
N LYS A 71 7.42 -3.30 13.86
CA LYS A 71 7.53 -4.23 14.99
C LYS A 71 6.18 -4.93 15.23
N VAL A 72 6.09 -6.19 14.84
CA VAL A 72 4.96 -7.07 15.18
C VAL A 72 5.25 -7.78 16.50
N VAL A 73 4.26 -7.88 17.38
CA VAL A 73 4.39 -8.53 18.69
C VAL A 73 3.27 -9.54 18.85
N GLU A 74 3.60 -10.76 19.27
CA GLU A 74 2.62 -11.77 19.62
C GLU A 74 1.89 -11.42 20.92
N HIS A 75 0.57 -11.62 20.95
CA HIS A 75 -0.24 -11.53 22.17
C HIS A 75 -0.06 -12.77 23.05
N GLN A 76 1.12 -12.92 23.65
CA GLN A 76 1.46 -14.05 24.52
C GLN A 76 0.45 -14.17 25.67
N TYR A 77 -0.05 -15.39 25.90
CA TYR A 77 -1.09 -15.74 26.89
C TYR A 77 -2.45 -15.06 26.69
N ARG A 78 -2.62 -14.29 25.60
CA ARG A 78 -3.87 -13.61 25.24
C ARG A 78 -4.29 -13.92 23.81
N GLN A 79 -3.78 -15.01 23.22
CA GLN A 79 -4.08 -15.38 21.83
C GLN A 79 -5.58 -15.63 21.63
N MET A 80 -6.28 -16.19 22.63
CA MET A 80 -7.73 -16.40 22.58
C MET A 80 -8.51 -15.07 22.55
N ASP A 81 -8.11 -14.09 23.37
CA ASP A 81 -8.73 -12.76 23.38
C ASP A 81 -8.47 -12.02 22.05
N ALA A 82 -7.23 -12.11 21.55
CA ALA A 82 -6.85 -11.53 20.27
C ALA A 82 -7.66 -12.16 19.12
N LEU A 83 -7.80 -13.49 19.10
CA LEU A 83 -8.60 -14.20 18.11
C LEU A 83 -10.06 -13.73 18.15
N LYS A 84 -10.68 -13.68 19.33
CA LYS A 84 -12.06 -13.19 19.49
C LYS A 84 -12.24 -11.76 19.00
N THR A 85 -11.22 -10.92 19.15
CA THR A 85 -11.23 -9.53 18.69
C THR A 85 -11.15 -9.43 17.16
N VAL A 86 -10.43 -10.34 16.49
CA VAL A 86 -10.34 -10.37 15.02
C VAL A 86 -11.62 -10.91 14.37
N LEU A 87 -12.39 -11.73 15.08
CA LEU A 87 -13.66 -12.24 14.56
C LEU A 87 -14.65 -11.08 14.28
N PRO A 88 -15.50 -11.19 13.26
CA PRO A 88 -16.46 -10.14 12.87
C PRO A 88 -17.68 -10.09 13.83
N THR A 89 -17.43 -10.20 15.14
CA THR A 89 -18.45 -10.18 16.19
C THR A 89 -18.64 -8.78 16.79
N ALA A 90 -17.94 -7.77 16.26
CA ALA A 90 -17.93 -6.39 16.77
C ALA A 90 -17.57 -6.26 18.27
N ALA A 91 -16.94 -7.30 18.83
CA ALA A 91 -16.57 -7.38 20.24
C ALA A 91 -15.04 -7.32 20.36
N ARG A 92 -14.55 -6.44 21.24
CA ARG A 92 -13.12 -6.23 21.46
C ARG A 92 -12.70 -6.74 22.83
N PHE A 93 -11.72 -7.63 22.87
CA PHE A 93 -11.19 -8.23 24.10
C PHE A 93 -9.72 -7.83 24.36
N VAL A 94 -9.04 -7.28 23.35
CA VAL A 94 -7.70 -6.71 23.45
C VAL A 94 -7.77 -5.19 23.42
N ASN A 95 -7.05 -4.53 24.34
CA ASN A 95 -7.08 -3.08 24.52
C ASN A 95 -5.74 -2.40 24.20
N THR A 96 -4.84 -3.07 23.48
CA THR A 96 -3.51 -2.57 23.13
C THR A 96 -3.58 -1.60 21.96
N MET A 97 -4.10 -0.39 22.18
CA MET A 97 -4.22 0.65 21.14
C MET A 97 -3.01 1.58 21.15
N ARG A 98 -2.66 2.17 20.00
CA ARG A 98 -1.68 3.26 19.89
C ARG A 98 -2.28 4.46 19.17
N PRO A 99 -1.89 5.71 19.53
CA PRO A 99 -2.28 6.88 18.77
C PRO A 99 -1.57 6.87 17.41
N MET A 100 -2.32 7.13 16.34
CA MET A 100 -1.81 7.25 14.98
C MET A 100 -2.50 8.40 14.26
N PHE A 101 -1.75 9.12 13.43
CA PHE A 101 -2.31 10.14 12.55
C PHE A 101 -2.96 9.52 11.31
N THR A 102 -3.88 10.26 10.68
CA THR A 102 -4.62 9.82 9.49
C THR A 102 -3.67 9.42 8.35
N THR A 103 -2.59 10.17 8.17
CA THR A 103 -1.57 9.89 7.13
C THR A 103 -0.88 8.55 7.37
N SER A 104 -0.49 8.23 8.61
CA SER A 104 0.08 6.92 8.93
C SER A 104 -0.94 5.79 8.79
N LEU A 105 -2.20 6.04 9.16
CA LEU A 105 -3.28 5.05 9.06
C LEU A 105 -3.60 4.71 7.59
N SER A 106 -3.49 5.67 6.68
CA SER A 106 -3.74 5.47 5.25
C SER A 106 -2.86 4.37 4.64
N GLY A 107 -1.64 4.18 5.15
CA GLY A 107 -0.73 3.12 4.72
C GLY A 107 -1.22 1.70 5.05
N PHE A 108 -2.16 1.55 5.98
CA PHE A 108 -2.72 0.25 6.37
C PHE A 108 -4.04 -0.08 5.66
N VAL A 109 -4.55 0.82 4.81
CA VAL A 109 -5.76 0.56 4.03
C VAL A 109 -5.40 -0.33 2.83
N PRO A 110 -5.91 -1.57 2.75
CA PRO A 110 -5.45 -2.55 1.75
C PRO A 110 -5.94 -2.28 0.32
N PHE A 111 -6.76 -1.24 0.10
CA PHE A 111 -7.40 -0.95 -1.20
C PHE A 111 -7.13 0.48 -1.69
N ASN A 112 -5.88 0.93 -1.61
CA ASN A 112 -5.54 2.29 -2.10
C ASN A 112 -5.37 2.37 -3.62
N THR A 113 -5.48 1.25 -4.35
CA THR A 113 -5.37 1.21 -5.80
C THR A 113 -6.59 0.56 -6.43
N GLU A 114 -7.41 1.37 -7.10
CA GLU A 114 -8.40 0.87 -8.05
C GLU A 114 -7.70 0.55 -9.38
N GLU A 115 -8.00 -0.63 -9.93
CA GLU A 115 -7.47 -1.07 -11.21
C GLU A 115 -8.58 -1.56 -12.10
N ILE A 116 -8.40 -1.33 -13.41
CA ILE A 116 -9.25 -1.94 -14.41
C ILE A 116 -8.65 -3.31 -14.74
N ASN A 117 -9.31 -4.37 -14.27
CA ASN A 117 -8.98 -5.75 -14.61
C ASN A 117 -10.23 -6.46 -15.12
N ASP A 118 -10.45 -6.41 -16.44
CA ASP A 118 -11.48 -7.20 -17.10
C ASP A 118 -10.98 -8.63 -17.34
N PRO A 119 -11.68 -9.67 -16.85
CA PRO A 119 -11.30 -11.07 -17.07
C PRO A 119 -11.16 -11.46 -18.55
N ARG A 120 -11.84 -10.74 -19.46
CA ARG A 120 -11.77 -10.90 -20.92
C ARG A 120 -11.16 -9.67 -21.59
N GLY A 121 -10.31 -8.95 -20.88
CA GLY A 121 -9.57 -7.79 -21.39
C GLY A 121 -8.20 -8.15 -21.97
N PHE A 122 -7.68 -7.27 -22.81
CA PHE A 122 -6.30 -7.33 -23.28
C PHE A 122 -5.35 -6.72 -22.27
N PHE A 123 -4.10 -7.15 -22.27
CA PHE A 123 -3.06 -6.65 -21.39
C PHE A 123 -2.50 -5.31 -21.88
N TYR A 124 -2.51 -4.30 -21.01
CA TYR A 124 -1.99 -2.95 -21.30
C TYR A 124 -0.72 -2.61 -20.51
N GLY A 125 -0.33 -3.45 -19.56
CA GLY A 125 0.87 -3.24 -18.74
C GLY A 125 0.64 -3.58 -17.28
N VAL A 126 1.53 -3.06 -16.44
CA VAL A 126 1.48 -3.24 -14.99
C VAL A 126 1.42 -1.88 -14.31
N ASN A 127 0.59 -1.77 -13.27
CA ASN A 127 0.58 -0.61 -12.42
C ASN A 127 1.90 -0.53 -11.64
N GLN A 128 2.59 0.60 -11.70
CA GLN A 128 3.93 0.75 -11.10
C GLN A 128 3.90 0.78 -9.58
N VAL A 129 2.76 1.10 -8.96
CA VAL A 129 2.60 1.17 -7.50
C VAL A 129 2.19 -0.19 -6.95
N SER A 130 1.06 -0.73 -7.40
CA SER A 130 0.53 -2.01 -6.90
C SER A 130 1.21 -3.24 -7.48
N LYS A 131 1.92 -3.10 -8.61
CA LYS A 131 2.54 -4.20 -9.39
C LYS A 131 1.55 -5.19 -9.99
N ASN A 132 0.26 -4.90 -9.95
CA ASN A 132 -0.76 -5.72 -10.59
C ASN A 132 -0.85 -5.43 -12.10
N GLU A 133 -1.46 -6.35 -12.82
CA GLU A 133 -1.73 -6.21 -14.25
C GLU A 133 -2.91 -5.29 -14.55
N ILE A 134 -2.82 -4.56 -15.66
CA ILE A 134 -3.91 -3.75 -16.19
C ILE A 134 -4.48 -4.49 -17.40
N ARG A 135 -5.73 -4.97 -17.25
CA ARG A 135 -6.46 -5.67 -18.32
C ARG A 135 -7.73 -4.94 -18.68
N ILE A 136 -7.91 -4.58 -19.94
CA ILE A 136 -9.04 -3.77 -20.38
C ILE A 136 -9.67 -4.38 -21.62
N ASN A 137 -11.00 -4.49 -21.62
CA ASN A 137 -11.76 -4.80 -22.84
C ASN A 137 -12.44 -3.52 -23.35
N ARG A 138 -11.83 -2.87 -24.34
CA ARG A 138 -12.35 -1.60 -24.91
C ARG A 138 -13.77 -1.71 -25.47
N LYS A 139 -14.20 -2.90 -25.91
CA LYS A 139 -15.54 -3.13 -26.47
C LYS A 139 -16.66 -2.99 -25.42
N LYS A 140 -16.34 -3.13 -24.12
CA LYS A 140 -17.31 -2.95 -23.04
C LYS A 140 -17.38 -1.52 -22.51
N LEU A 141 -16.48 -0.64 -22.95
CA LEU A 141 -16.48 0.75 -22.55
C LEU A 141 -17.49 1.53 -23.38
N LYS A 142 -18.00 2.64 -22.81
CA LYS A 142 -18.91 3.56 -23.51
C LYS A 142 -18.31 4.13 -24.81
N ASN A 143 -16.99 4.23 -24.85
CA ASN A 143 -16.20 4.54 -26.04
C ASN A 143 -15.00 3.59 -26.08
N GLY A 144 -14.86 2.83 -27.16
CA GLY A 144 -13.79 1.84 -27.36
C GLY A 144 -12.53 2.40 -28.02
N ASN A 145 -12.46 3.70 -28.30
CA ASN A 145 -11.29 4.32 -28.92
C ASN A 145 -10.10 4.37 -27.94
N GLY A 146 -8.89 4.17 -28.45
CA GLY A 146 -7.65 4.30 -27.69
C GLY A 146 -6.65 5.23 -28.37
N PHE A 147 -5.80 5.89 -27.59
CA PHE A 147 -4.76 6.79 -28.08
C PHE A 147 -3.42 6.42 -27.46
N TYR A 148 -2.37 6.37 -28.28
CA TYR A 148 -0.99 6.15 -27.85
C TYR A 148 -0.19 7.45 -27.96
N PHE A 149 0.13 8.05 -26.81
CA PHE A 149 0.95 9.27 -26.74
C PHE A 149 2.38 8.96 -26.27
N GLY A 150 3.33 9.79 -26.68
CA GLY A 150 4.74 9.63 -26.32
C GLY A 150 5.67 10.41 -27.25
N VAL A 151 6.91 10.60 -26.83
CA VAL A 151 7.98 11.20 -27.66
C VAL A 151 8.52 10.18 -28.67
N SER A 152 9.29 10.62 -29.67
CA SER A 152 9.96 9.69 -30.60
C SER A 152 10.88 8.73 -29.81
N GLY A 153 10.85 7.44 -30.14
CA GLY A 153 11.56 6.40 -29.37
C GLY A 153 10.92 6.00 -28.03
N GLY A 154 9.80 6.62 -27.62
CA GLY A 154 9.12 6.32 -26.35
C GLY A 154 8.26 5.06 -26.32
N GLY A 155 8.38 4.17 -27.32
CA GLY A 155 7.64 2.92 -27.38
C GLY A 155 6.19 3.01 -27.87
N LYS A 156 5.75 4.15 -28.43
CA LYS A 156 4.39 4.32 -28.97
C LYS A 156 4.00 3.22 -29.98
N SER A 157 4.82 3.05 -31.01
CA SER A 157 4.54 2.07 -32.08
C SER A 157 4.62 0.64 -31.56
N GLN A 158 5.50 0.37 -30.59
CA GLN A 158 5.60 -0.94 -29.94
C GLN A 158 4.35 -1.26 -29.12
N ALA A 159 3.82 -0.30 -28.36
CA ALA A 159 2.60 -0.48 -27.58
C ALA A 159 1.38 -0.72 -28.48
N ALA A 160 1.28 0.00 -29.60
CA ALA A 160 0.27 -0.25 -30.61
C ALA A 160 0.40 -1.65 -31.23
N LYS A 161 1.60 -2.07 -31.63
CA LYS A 161 1.85 -3.45 -32.15
C LYS A 161 1.48 -4.53 -31.14
N MET A 162 1.79 -4.34 -29.85
CA MET A 162 1.42 -5.30 -28.80
C MET A 162 -0.10 -5.42 -28.64
N GLU A 163 -0.84 -4.31 -28.69
CA GLU A 163 -2.30 -4.36 -28.66
C GLU A 163 -2.86 -5.06 -29.90
N MET A 164 -2.40 -4.67 -31.09
CA MET A 164 -2.82 -5.27 -32.35
C MET A 164 -2.54 -6.78 -32.39
N GLY A 165 -1.36 -7.21 -31.93
CA GLY A 165 -1.01 -8.63 -31.84
C GLY A 165 -1.92 -9.41 -30.89
N GLN A 166 -2.35 -8.81 -29.78
CA GLN A 166 -3.32 -9.45 -28.88
C GLN A 166 -4.71 -9.56 -29.51
N VAL A 167 -5.16 -8.55 -30.25
CA VAL A 167 -6.43 -8.60 -30.98
C VAL A 167 -6.39 -9.74 -32.00
N VAL A 168 -5.36 -9.81 -32.84
CA VAL A 168 -5.22 -10.87 -33.86
C VAL A 168 -5.10 -12.27 -33.22
N ALA A 169 -4.43 -12.40 -32.08
CA ALA A 169 -4.21 -13.70 -31.45
C ALA A 169 -5.44 -14.24 -30.70
N TYR A 170 -6.26 -13.37 -30.12
CA TYR A 170 -7.33 -13.76 -29.19
C TYR A 170 -8.74 -13.42 -29.67
N THR A 171 -8.89 -12.78 -30.83
CA THR A 171 -10.20 -12.44 -31.40
C THR A 171 -10.22 -12.63 -32.91
N ASP A 172 -11.41 -12.84 -33.45
CA ASP A 172 -11.67 -12.89 -34.90
C ASP A 172 -11.93 -11.48 -35.48
N ASP A 173 -11.32 -10.44 -34.89
CA ASP A 173 -11.53 -9.06 -35.30
C ASP A 173 -10.67 -8.69 -36.52
N ASP A 174 -11.22 -7.86 -37.40
CA ASP A 174 -10.49 -7.28 -38.52
C ASP A 174 -9.54 -6.17 -38.06
N LEU A 175 -8.30 -6.20 -38.57
CA LEU A 175 -7.28 -5.22 -38.26
C LEU A 175 -6.90 -4.43 -39.51
N ILE A 176 -7.11 -3.11 -39.47
CA ILE A 176 -6.75 -2.19 -40.55
C ILE A 176 -5.70 -1.22 -40.03
N VAL A 177 -4.54 -1.21 -40.68
CA VAL A 177 -3.44 -0.28 -40.37
C VAL A 177 -3.24 0.67 -41.53
N VAL A 178 -3.28 1.97 -41.24
CA VAL A 178 -2.91 3.01 -42.20
C VAL A 178 -1.56 3.56 -41.76
N ASP A 179 -0.50 3.09 -42.42
CA ASP A 179 0.87 3.41 -42.06
C ASP A 179 1.61 4.12 -43.21
N PRO A 180 1.68 5.46 -43.18
CA PRO A 180 2.41 6.21 -44.19
C PRO A 180 3.93 6.13 -44.05
N MET A 181 4.46 5.58 -42.94
CA MET A 181 5.90 5.55 -42.63
C MET A 181 6.53 4.15 -42.80
N GLY A 182 5.73 3.10 -42.98
CA GLY A 182 6.21 1.73 -43.18
C GLY A 182 6.78 1.08 -41.90
N GLU A 183 6.37 1.55 -40.72
CA GLU A 183 6.73 0.95 -39.43
C GLU A 183 6.00 -0.37 -39.14
N TYR A 184 4.91 -0.71 -39.82
CA TYR A 184 3.98 -1.80 -39.46
C TYR A 184 3.83 -2.92 -40.51
N GLU A 185 4.74 -3.02 -41.48
CA GLU A 185 4.89 -4.24 -42.30
C GLU A 185 5.27 -5.48 -41.47
#